data_AF-A0A1J5CP63-F1
#
_entry.id   AF-A0A1J5CP63-F1
#
_cell.length_a   1.000
_cell.length_b   1.000
_cell.length_c   1.000
_cell.angle_alpha   90.00
_cell.angle_beta   90.00
_cell.angle_gamma   90.00
#
_symmetry.space_group_name_H-M   'P 1'
#
loop_
_entity.id
_entity.type
_entity.pdbx_description
1 polymer ?
#
loop_
_entity_poly.entity_id
_entity_poly.type
_entity_poly.pdbx_seq_one_letter_code
_entity_poly.pdbx_strand_id
1 'polypeptide(L)'
;MEKLILYTGVHCPKCLRARKIVRSFADANNLKEGIDFVEKLIDGENLPIGEIELENMKLKIVSNESQVNGKFCVVANPDVFLEALQYQIASVPAIYYKGIIVFGDDICEEKLKEIYK
;
A
#
# COMPACT_ATOMS: atom_id res chain seq x y z
N MET A 1 -12.86 10.09 7.37
CA MET A 1 -11.45 10.42 7.07
C MET A 1 -11.05 9.63 5.84
N GLU A 2 -10.36 10.26 4.89
CA GLU A 2 -9.74 9.54 3.78
C GLU A 2 -8.53 8.73 4.27
N LYS A 3 -8.34 7.56 3.67
CA LYS A 3 -7.32 6.57 4.03
C LYS A 3 -6.08 6.79 3.15
N LEU A 4 -4.88 6.59 3.71
CA LEU A 4 -3.65 6.56 2.92
C LEU A 4 -3.55 5.21 2.18
N ILE A 5 -3.38 5.25 0.86
CA ILE A 5 -3.29 4.03 0.05
C ILE A 5 -1.87 3.91 -0.49
N LEU A 6 -1.20 2.80 -0.17
CA LEU A 6 0.08 2.43 -0.76
C LEU A 6 -0.18 1.40 -1.87
N TYR A 7 0.03 1.81 -3.13
CA TYR A 7 0.04 0.90 -4.27
C TYR A 7 1.43 0.28 -4.44
N THR A 8 1.47 -1.03 -4.59
CA THR A 8 2.70 -1.82 -4.80
C THR A 8 2.51 -2.86 -5.89
N GLY A 9 3.60 -3.51 -6.28
CA GLY A 9 3.59 -4.69 -7.15
C GLY A 9 4.34 -5.87 -6.51
N VAL A 10 4.08 -7.07 -7.02
CA VAL A 10 4.72 -8.33 -6.61
C VAL A 10 6.21 -8.31 -6.94
N HIS A 11 6.57 -7.87 -8.15
CA HIS A 11 7.96 -7.87 -8.65
C HIS A 11 8.62 -6.49 -8.59
N CYS A 12 8.18 -5.66 -7.64
CA CYS A 12 8.61 -4.29 -7.51
C CYS A 12 9.72 -4.15 -6.45
N PRO A 13 10.99 -4.00 -6.84
CA PRO A 13 12.12 -3.99 -5.89
C PRO A 13 12.09 -2.77 -4.96
N LYS A 14 11.52 -1.65 -5.42
CA LYS A 14 11.36 -0.43 -4.61
C LYS A 14 10.20 -0.53 -3.61
N CYS A 15 9.27 -1.47 -3.82
CA CYS A 15 8.09 -1.59 -2.97
C CYS A 15 8.42 -2.08 -1.57
N LEU A 16 9.47 -2.90 -1.39
CA LEU A 16 9.94 -3.29 -0.06
C LEU A 16 10.36 -2.08 0.79
N ARG A 17 11.07 -1.12 0.18
CA ARG A 17 11.45 0.13 0.85
C ARG A 17 10.21 0.95 1.21
N ALA A 18 9.30 1.17 0.27
CA ALA A 18 8.08 1.94 0.51
C ALA A 18 7.20 1.33 1.62
N ARG A 19 7.04 0.00 1.62
CA ARG A 19 6.33 -0.76 2.68
C ARG A 19 6.88 -0.47 4.06
N LYS A 20 8.21 -0.51 4.20
CA LYS A 20 8.89 -0.23 5.48
C LYS A 20 8.66 1.22 5.91
N ILE A 21 8.85 2.18 5.00
CA ILE A 21 8.67 3.61 5.30
C ILE A 21 7.24 3.90 5.76
N VAL A 22 6.23 3.44 5.01
CA VAL A 22 4.81 3.69 5.35
C VAL A 22 4.43 3.04 6.67
N ARG A 23 4.85 1.79 6.92
CA ARG A 23 4.53 1.10 8.18
C ARG A 23 5.27 1.70 9.38
N SER A 24 6.53 2.11 9.22
CA SER A 24 7.27 2.83 10.28
C SER A 24 6.62 4.18 10.59
N PHE A 25 6.18 4.92 9.56
CA PHE A 25 5.43 6.16 9.74
C PHE A 25 4.09 5.91 10.45
N ALA A 26 3.36 4.86 10.05
CA ALA A 26 2.10 4.47 10.67
C ALA A 26 2.28 4.15 12.15
N ASP A 27 3.29 3.34 12.49
CA ASP A 27 3.64 3.00 13.87
C ASP A 27 3.99 4.26 14.69
N ALA A 28 4.77 5.18 14.14
CA ALA A 28 5.15 6.43 14.81
C ALA A 28 3.96 7.38 15.07
N ASN A 29 2.90 7.29 14.27
CA ASN A 29 1.73 8.17 14.33
C ASN A 29 0.46 7.44 14.83
N ASN A 30 0.59 6.22 15.36
CA ASN A 30 -0.52 5.38 15.83
C ASN A 30 -1.61 5.11 14.77
N LEU A 31 -1.22 5.02 13.50
CA LEU A 31 -2.12 4.72 12.39
C LEU A 31 -2.34 3.20 12.27
N LYS A 32 -3.58 2.80 12.06
CA LYS A 32 -4.00 1.40 11.98
C LYS A 32 -4.16 0.94 10.53
N GLU A 33 -3.49 -0.14 10.17
CA GLU A 33 -3.66 -0.82 8.88
C GLU A 33 -5.11 -1.30 8.74
N GLY A 34 -5.73 -1.05 7.58
CA GLY A 34 -7.15 -1.31 7.32
C GLY A 34 -8.10 -0.18 7.76
N ILE A 35 -7.65 0.76 8.59
CA ILE A 35 -8.47 1.90 9.06
C ILE A 35 -7.92 3.23 8.53
N ASP A 36 -6.66 3.52 8.83
CA ASP A 36 -6.00 4.79 8.52
C ASP A 36 -5.12 4.70 7.26
N PHE A 37 -4.60 3.50 6.98
CA PHE A 37 -3.91 3.22 5.72
C PHE A 37 -4.17 1.79 5.23
N VAL A 38 -3.93 1.53 3.94
CA VAL A 38 -4.00 0.19 3.35
C VAL A 38 -2.94 0.05 2.26
N GLU A 39 -2.42 -1.16 2.09
CA GLU A 39 -1.59 -1.52 0.93
C GLU A 39 -2.42 -2.29 -0.11
N LYS A 40 -2.27 -1.94 -1.38
CA LYS A 40 -2.95 -2.59 -2.51
C LYS A 40 -1.94 -3.06 -3.56
N LEU A 41 -2.12 -4.28 -4.07
CA LEU A 41 -1.27 -4.87 -5.12
C LEU A 41 -1.91 -4.68 -6.49
N ILE A 42 -1.28 -3.89 -7.37
CA ILE A 42 -1.84 -3.58 -8.69
C ILE A 42 -1.78 -4.75 -9.67
N ASP A 43 -0.87 -5.69 -9.45
CA ASP A 43 -0.64 -6.89 -10.26
C ASP A 43 -1.10 -8.17 -9.52
N GLY A 44 -1.87 -8.00 -8.44
CA GLY A 44 -2.26 -9.07 -7.53
C GLY A 44 -3.53 -9.85 -7.91
N GLU A 45 -4.15 -9.55 -9.06
CA GLU A 45 -5.47 -10.07 -9.46
C GLU A 45 -5.57 -11.61 -9.48
N ASN A 46 -4.45 -12.30 -9.73
CA ASN A 46 -4.36 -13.76 -9.81
C ASN A 46 -3.68 -14.40 -8.59
N LEU A 47 -3.41 -13.62 -7.54
CA LEU A 47 -2.74 -14.16 -6.35
C LEU A 47 -3.74 -14.90 -5.45
N PRO A 48 -3.36 -16.05 -4.87
CA PRO A 48 -4.21 -16.76 -3.93
C PRO A 48 -4.38 -15.94 -2.65
N ILE A 49 -5.61 -15.88 -2.14
CA ILE A 49 -5.89 -15.34 -0.81
C ILE A 49 -5.22 -16.23 0.24
N GLY A 50 -4.49 -15.62 1.18
CA GLY A 50 -3.70 -16.36 2.17
C GLY A 50 -2.40 -15.65 2.50
N GLU A 51 -1.39 -16.41 2.90
CA GLU A 51 -0.04 -15.88 3.16
C GLU A 51 0.87 -16.16 1.97
N ILE A 52 1.56 -15.13 1.49
CA ILE A 52 2.63 -15.26 0.51
C ILE A 52 3.91 -14.65 1.05
N GLU A 53 5.04 -15.14 0.57
CA GLU A 53 6.35 -14.56 0.87
C GLU A 53 6.84 -13.75 -0.33
N LEU A 54 6.99 -12.43 -0.11
CA LEU A 54 7.56 -11.51 -1.09
C LEU A 54 8.83 -10.90 -0.52
N GLU A 55 9.96 -11.15 -1.17
CA GLU A 55 11.25 -10.52 -0.86
C GLU A 55 11.64 -10.61 0.63
N ASN A 56 11.49 -11.81 1.22
CA ASN A 56 11.72 -12.12 2.65
C ASN A 56 10.73 -11.44 3.62
N MET A 57 9.55 -11.07 3.14
CA MET A 57 8.46 -10.55 3.95
C MET A 57 7.21 -11.40 3.73
N LYS A 58 6.64 -11.92 4.83
CA LYS A 58 5.34 -12.60 4.78
C LYS A 58 4.24 -11.55 4.75
N LEU A 59 3.46 -11.56 3.68
CA LEU A 59 2.32 -10.69 3.46
C LEU A 59 1.04 -11.53 3.46
N LYS A 60 0.01 -11.05 4.14
CA LYS A 60 -1.32 -11.65 4.10
C LYS A 60 -2.13 -10.98 3.00
N ILE A 61 -2.48 -11.72 1.96
CA ILE A 61 -3.35 -11.26 0.88
C ILE A 61 -4.80 -11.43 1.30
N VAL A 62 -5.57 -10.37 1.11
CA VAL A 62 -7.02 -10.34 1.32
C VAL A 62 -7.72 -9.77 0.08
N SER A 63 -8.99 -10.13 -0.12
CA SER A 63 -9.72 -9.72 -1.33
C SER A 63 -10.32 -8.32 -1.23
N ASN A 64 -10.44 -7.76 -0.02
CA ASN A 64 -11.00 -6.45 0.22
C ASN A 64 -10.50 -5.84 1.53
N GLU A 65 -10.73 -4.54 1.70
CA GLU A 65 -10.22 -3.78 2.85
C GLU A 65 -10.82 -4.20 4.19
N SER A 66 -12.06 -4.73 4.24
CA SER A 66 -12.70 -5.11 5.52
C SER A 66 -12.08 -6.37 6.13
N GLN A 67 -11.33 -7.13 5.35
CA GLN A 67 -10.58 -8.30 5.79
C GLN A 67 -9.17 -7.95 6.29
N VAL A 68 -8.73 -6.70 6.12
CA VAL A 68 -7.43 -6.24 6.62
C VAL A 68 -7.47 -6.24 8.15
N ASN A 69 -6.71 -7.17 8.74
CA ASN A 69 -6.62 -7.34 10.18
C ASN A 69 -5.20 -7.75 10.56
N GLY A 70 -4.53 -6.89 11.32
CA GLY A 70 -3.13 -7.04 11.69
C GLY A 70 -2.19 -6.25 10.79
N LYS A 71 -0.89 -6.51 10.94
CA LYS A 71 0.15 -5.88 10.12
C LYS A 71 0.41 -6.69 8.86
N PHE A 72 0.99 -6.05 7.85
CA PHE A 72 1.48 -6.72 6.64
C PHE A 72 0.36 -7.38 5.82
N CYS A 73 -0.78 -6.70 5.75
CA CYS A 73 -1.92 -7.13 4.95
C CYS A 73 -1.98 -6.33 3.66
N VAL A 74 -2.24 -7.01 2.55
CA VAL A 74 -2.32 -6.40 1.23
C VAL A 74 -3.63 -6.78 0.57
N VAL A 75 -4.31 -5.80 -0.01
CA VAL A 75 -5.53 -6.04 -0.79
C VAL A 75 -5.13 -6.37 -2.22
N ALA A 76 -5.60 -7.50 -2.71
CA ALA A 76 -5.44 -7.90 -4.10
C ALA A 76 -6.77 -8.42 -4.63
N ASN A 77 -7.27 -7.77 -5.68
CA ASN A 77 -8.45 -8.18 -6.44
C ASN A 77 -8.40 -7.50 -7.83
N PRO A 78 -9.24 -7.91 -8.79
CA PRO A 78 -9.24 -7.33 -10.14
C PRO A 78 -9.54 -5.83 -10.20
N ASP A 79 -10.23 -5.28 -9.20
CA ASP A 79 -10.63 -3.86 -9.19
C ASP A 79 -9.50 -2.94 -8.74
N VAL A 80 -8.48 -3.45 -8.05
CA VAL A 80 -7.33 -2.64 -7.58
C VAL A 80 -6.63 -1.94 -8.73
N PHE A 81 -6.44 -2.62 -9.86
CA PHE A 81 -5.80 -2.03 -11.03
C PHE A 81 -6.64 -0.88 -11.60
N LEU A 82 -7.96 -1.08 -11.70
CA LEU A 82 -8.90 -0.05 -12.18
C LEU A 82 -8.93 1.16 -11.24
N GLU A 83 -8.93 0.93 -9.93
CA GLU A 83 -8.85 1.99 -8.92
C GLU A 83 -7.54 2.79 -9.05
N ALA A 84 -6.41 2.10 -9.21
CA ALA A 84 -5.11 2.74 -9.41
C ALA A 84 -5.12 3.64 -10.66
N LEU A 85 -5.73 3.20 -11.76
CA LEU A 85 -5.89 4.02 -12.97
C LEU A 85 -6.79 5.25 -12.74
N GLN A 86 -7.89 5.12 -11.99
CA GLN A 86 -8.76 6.24 -11.65
C GLN A 86 -8.02 7.33 -10.88
N TYR A 87 -7.09 6.93 -10.00
CA TYR A 87 -6.19 7.84 -9.30
C TYR A 87 -4.93 8.21 -10.08
N GLN A 88 -4.85 7.90 -11.38
CA GLN A 88 -3.72 8.24 -12.25
C GLN A 88 -2.38 7.67 -11.75
N ILE A 89 -2.41 6.51 -11.09
CA ILE A 89 -1.21 5.81 -10.64
C ILE A 89 -0.54 5.18 -11.87
N ALA A 90 0.53 5.84 -12.34
CA ALA A 90 1.27 5.42 -13.52
C ALA A 90 2.39 4.39 -13.23
N SER A 91 2.77 4.22 -11.97
CA SER A 91 3.86 3.32 -11.56
C SER A 91 3.76 2.94 -10.09
N VAL A 92 4.48 1.89 -9.68
CA VAL A 92 4.61 1.47 -8.28
C VAL A 92 6.09 1.44 -7.84
N PRO A 93 6.39 1.70 -6.55
CA PRO A 93 5.46 2.03 -5.48
C PRO A 93 4.86 3.42 -5.65
N ALA A 94 3.63 3.60 -5.19
CA ALA A 94 2.97 4.90 -5.17
C ALA A 94 2.10 5.06 -3.92
N ILE A 95 2.01 6.28 -3.41
CA ILE A 95 1.09 6.65 -2.35
C ILE A 95 0.02 7.55 -2.92
N TYR A 96 -1.23 7.27 -2.59
CA TYR A 96 -2.37 8.17 -2.80
C TYR A 96 -2.94 8.59 -1.44
N TYR A 97 -3.12 9.90 -1.24
CA TYR A 97 -3.80 10.45 -0.06
C TYR A 97 -4.41 11.81 -0.37
N LYS A 98 -5.73 11.97 -0.20
CA LYS A 98 -6.48 13.22 -0.43
C LYS A 98 -6.19 13.87 -1.80
N GLY A 99 -6.13 13.06 -2.87
CA GLY A 99 -5.80 13.53 -4.22
C GLY A 99 -4.32 13.80 -4.49
N ILE A 100 -3.44 13.68 -3.49
CA ILE A 100 -1.99 13.80 -3.65
C ILE A 100 -1.39 12.44 -3.99
N ILE A 101 -0.50 12.42 -4.98
CA ILE A 101 0.22 11.22 -5.41
C ILE A 101 1.72 11.40 -5.18
N VAL A 102 2.37 10.39 -4.61
CA VAL A 102 3.84 10.35 -4.40
C VAL A 102 4.37 9.04 -4.98
N PHE A 103 5.40 9.10 -5.82
CA PHE A 103 5.92 7.93 -6.54
C PHE A 103 7.31 7.52 -6.08
N GLY A 104 7.60 6.22 -6.19
CA GLY A 104 8.96 5.69 -6.23
C GLY A 104 9.84 6.14 -5.06
N ASP A 105 10.94 6.81 -5.40
CA ASP A 105 11.95 7.25 -4.43
C ASP A 105 11.55 8.50 -3.63
N ASP A 106 10.53 9.23 -4.07
CA ASP A 106 9.98 10.39 -3.33
C ASP A 106 9.16 9.95 -2.12
N ILE A 107 8.85 8.65 -2.00
CA ILE A 107 8.27 8.06 -0.80
C ILE A 107 9.33 8.05 0.30
N CYS A 108 9.31 9.10 1.13
CA CYS A 108 10.11 9.26 2.33
C CYS A 108 9.28 9.76 3.51
N GLU A 109 9.87 9.72 4.71
CA GLU A 109 9.18 10.14 5.94
C GLU A 109 8.82 11.63 5.92
N GLU A 110 9.69 12.47 5.38
CA GLU A 110 9.46 13.91 5.23
C GLU A 110 8.24 14.17 4.34
N LYS A 111 8.14 13.44 3.23
CA LYS A 111 7.01 13.59 2.32
C LYS A 111 5.71 13.09 2.94
N LEU A 112 5.76 11.98 3.69
CA LEU A 112 4.61 11.49 4.46
C LEU A 112 4.12 12.52 5.48
N LYS A 113 5.04 13.16 6.22
CA LYS A 113 4.72 14.24 7.17
C LYS A 113 4.14 15.48 6.48
N GLU A 114 4.51 15.74 5.23
CA GLU A 114 3.97 16.85 4.44
C GLU A 114 2.53 16.58 4.03
N ILE A 115 2.24 15.38 3.51
CA ILE A 115 0.94 15.04 2.94
C ILE A 115 -0.09 14.62 4.00
N TYR A 116 0.34 14.07 5.14
CA TYR A 116 -0.54 13.57 6.20
C TYR A 116 -0.93 14.64 7.25
N LYS A 117 -0.90 15.93 6.85
CA LYS A 117 -1.36 17.06 7.68
C LYS A 117 -2.88 17.19 7.72
#